data_AF-A0A218ZH41-F1
#
_entry.id   AF-A0A218ZH41-F1
#
_cell.length_a   1.000
_cell.length_b   1.000
_cell.length_c   1.000
_cell.angle_alpha   90.00
_cell.angle_beta   90.00
_cell.angle_gamma   90.00
#
_symmetry.space_group_name_H-M   'P 1'
#
loop_
_entity.id
_entity.type
_entity.pdbx_description
1 polymer ?
#
loop_
_entity_poly.entity_id
_entity_poly.type
_entity_poly.pdbx_seq_one_letter_code
_entity_poly.pdbx_strand_id
1 'polypeptide(L)'
;MTSDIKTSSKKASESEPEKPPPKDYGLHPLVTEQAAKDIWLMLLTFRCINALLVRTFFQPDEYFQSLEPAWQMAFGPQSGAWITWEWHRQLRSSLHPALFAGVYFAADKAMIFLGFFPQFRAMLLVVLPNLLQAYFAAVGDYYTWQLAERIYGTGSKVSKAATTMTIMALYFWPWELSTSTVLGEGSDVSQQITAQAAPAKTRTGLFNTSRSLKHLRISLLLAGAACILRPTNALIWFSIFMPTLSGLLSKRAPLSDYLVLFREIVVCGSTILLISFISDYLYYGEWTFPPYQFLHFNISQNLAVFYGRNDWHYYLSQGLPLLLTTYLPFTLVALYQTSSQSSSDIRFLFTTTILLTLGSLSLISHKEVRFIYPLLPLFHILTAPTISAFFRAAPATSSSTLSNPPLARHNPLLAIILILNILIAGYTTQVHQCGVLSVLKFLRSEYEILALDARGLPLPKNSFDPTETFVAFLMPCHSTPWRSQLIHPNLHAWALTCSPPLHLAAHTAEREAYRDEADRFYDDTQKFLREEVGTRERPWPRYVVGFAGIEGDLRTWYESEMKGFKVKERWRMGNSQWHDDWRRVGDVVVWEFVDGSLGAEV
;
A
#
# COMPACT_ATOMS: atom_id res chain seq x y z
N MET A 1 63.33 4.50 -75.83
CA MET A 1 61.90 4.52 -75.44
C MET A 1 61.82 4.15 -73.97
N THR A 2 61.37 5.11 -73.19
CA THR A 2 61.37 5.21 -71.72
C THR A 2 60.18 4.48 -71.08
N SER A 3 60.39 3.83 -69.93
CA SER A 3 59.43 3.88 -68.80
C SER A 3 60.00 3.23 -67.53
N ASP A 4 60.34 4.10 -66.58
CA ASP A 4 60.07 4.10 -65.14
C ASP A 4 60.03 2.78 -64.35
N ILE A 5 61.07 2.59 -63.52
CA ILE A 5 61.04 1.80 -62.29
C ILE A 5 60.86 2.77 -61.11
N LYS A 6 59.72 2.70 -60.41
CA LYS A 6 59.50 3.34 -59.10
C LYS A 6 59.57 2.29 -58.00
N THR A 7 60.68 2.24 -57.28
CA THR A 7 60.80 1.66 -55.94
C THR A 7 60.61 2.78 -54.91
N SER A 8 59.49 2.75 -54.18
CA SER A 8 59.21 3.70 -53.09
C SER A 8 59.67 3.13 -51.75
N SER A 9 60.58 3.86 -51.11
CA SER A 9 61.15 3.63 -49.79
C SER A 9 60.15 3.90 -48.67
N LYS A 10 60.24 3.09 -47.61
CA LYS A 10 59.57 3.23 -46.30
C LYS A 10 59.65 4.68 -45.78
N LYS A 11 58.51 5.20 -45.31
CA LYS A 11 58.43 6.33 -44.37
C LYS A 11 57.78 5.82 -43.08
N ALA A 12 58.50 5.97 -41.97
CA ALA A 12 58.07 5.56 -40.64
C ALA A 12 56.89 6.44 -40.17
N SER A 13 55.84 5.81 -39.65
CA SER A 13 54.77 6.49 -38.92
C SER A 13 55.15 6.55 -37.44
N GLU A 14 55.43 7.76 -36.94
CA GLU A 14 55.47 8.04 -35.50
C GLU A 14 54.09 7.76 -34.90
N SER A 15 54.05 6.89 -33.89
CA SER A 15 52.85 6.62 -33.08
C SER A 15 52.67 7.74 -32.04
N GLU A 16 51.56 8.48 -32.14
CA GLU A 16 51.11 9.37 -31.07
C GLU A 16 50.86 8.57 -29.77
N PRO A 17 51.22 9.10 -28.59
CA PRO A 17 50.94 8.43 -27.33
C PRO A 17 49.44 8.44 -27.04
N GLU A 18 48.88 7.24 -26.90
CA GLU A 18 47.48 6.99 -26.53
C GLU A 18 47.17 7.72 -25.20
N LYS A 19 46.28 8.72 -25.26
CA LYS A 19 45.84 9.45 -24.07
C LYS A 19 45.14 8.46 -23.12
N PRO A 20 45.49 8.41 -21.83
CA PRO A 20 44.79 7.56 -20.87
C PRO A 20 43.31 7.94 -20.83
N PRO A 21 42.40 6.97 -20.62
CA PRO A 21 40.97 7.24 -20.54
C PRO A 21 40.71 8.27 -19.43
N PRO A 22 39.74 9.18 -19.61
CA PRO A 22 39.41 10.17 -18.60
C PRO A 22 39.08 9.45 -17.29
N LYS A 23 39.82 9.77 -16.23
CA LYS A 23 39.48 9.35 -14.87
C LYS A 23 38.10 9.92 -14.56
N ASP A 24 37.12 9.04 -14.41
CA ASP A 24 35.79 9.39 -13.94
C ASP A 24 35.97 9.87 -12.49
N TYR A 25 35.96 11.18 -12.27
CA TYR A 25 36.00 11.77 -10.94
C TYR A 25 34.64 11.52 -10.30
N GLY A 26 34.45 10.32 -9.75
CA GLY A 26 33.31 10.00 -8.90
C GLY A 26 33.17 11.07 -7.81
N LEU A 27 31.92 11.46 -7.51
CA LEU A 27 31.62 12.40 -6.44
C LEU A 27 32.25 11.95 -5.12
N HIS A 28 32.78 12.92 -4.36
CA HIS A 28 33.39 12.63 -3.07
C HIS A 28 32.40 11.88 -2.17
N PRO A 29 32.81 10.82 -1.45
CA PRO A 29 31.89 9.96 -0.71
C PRO A 29 30.96 10.68 0.28
N LEU A 30 31.44 11.76 0.91
CA LEU A 30 30.65 12.61 1.79
C LEU A 30 29.50 13.34 1.07
N VAL A 31 29.67 13.70 -0.21
CA VAL A 31 28.63 14.34 -1.02
C VAL A 31 27.52 13.34 -1.34
N THR A 32 27.89 12.10 -1.63
CA THR A 32 26.94 11.00 -1.85
C THR A 32 26.15 10.68 -0.59
N GLU A 33 26.82 10.65 0.58
CA GLU A 33 26.14 10.44 1.87
C GLU A 33 25.16 11.57 2.19
N GLN A 34 25.56 12.83 1.97
CA GLN A 34 24.68 13.97 2.18
C GLN A 34 23.48 13.96 1.22
N ALA A 35 23.71 13.68 -0.07
CA ALA A 35 22.63 13.57 -1.05
C ALA A 35 21.61 12.48 -0.66
N ALA A 36 22.08 11.35 -0.12
CA ALA A 36 21.19 10.30 0.38
C ALA A 36 20.34 10.78 1.57
N LYS A 37 20.91 11.56 2.50
CA LYS A 37 20.18 12.17 3.63
C LYS A 37 19.14 13.18 3.15
N ASP A 38 19.50 14.02 2.19
CA ASP A 38 18.60 15.04 1.63
C ASP A 38 17.42 14.39 0.89
N ILE A 39 17.67 13.33 0.11
CA ILE A 39 16.63 12.57 -0.59
C ILE A 39 15.69 11.87 0.39
N TRP A 40 16.24 11.27 1.45
CA TRP A 40 15.45 10.66 2.52
C TRP A 40 14.49 11.69 3.15
N LEU A 41 15.01 12.86 3.55
CA LEU A 41 14.21 13.90 4.18
C LEU A 41 13.15 14.45 3.23
N MET A 42 13.49 14.65 1.95
CA MET A 42 12.54 15.08 0.92
C MET A 42 11.39 14.09 0.74
N LEU A 43 11.70 12.79 0.62
CA LEU A 43 10.68 11.74 0.45
C LEU A 43 9.77 11.62 1.67
N LEU A 44 10.35 11.66 2.88
CA LEU A 44 9.58 11.62 4.12
C LEU A 44 8.64 12.82 4.23
N THR A 45 9.16 14.03 3.98
CA THR A 45 8.36 15.26 4.00
C THR A 45 7.23 15.22 2.96
N PHE A 46 7.54 14.80 1.74
CA PHE A 46 6.56 14.63 0.67
C PHE A 46 5.46 13.65 1.05
N ARG A 47 5.81 12.46 1.58
CA ARG A 47 4.83 11.45 1.97
C ARG A 47 3.98 11.89 3.16
N CYS A 48 4.54 12.59 4.13
CA CYS A 48 3.78 13.17 5.23
C CYS A 48 2.79 14.23 4.74
N ILE A 49 3.21 15.16 3.88
CA ILE A 49 2.31 16.14 3.26
C ILE A 49 1.21 15.43 2.47
N ASN A 50 1.57 14.46 1.64
CA ASN A 50 0.60 13.68 0.87
C ASN A 50 -0.43 13.00 1.78
N ALA A 51 0.01 12.32 2.85
CA ALA A 51 -0.89 11.64 3.78
C ALA A 51 -1.84 12.58 4.54
N LEU A 52 -1.43 13.83 4.79
CA LEU A 52 -2.27 14.86 5.40
C LEU A 52 -3.25 15.50 4.40
N LEU A 53 -2.91 15.50 3.11
CA LEU A 53 -3.74 16.04 2.05
C LEU A 53 -4.79 15.05 1.55
N VAL A 54 -4.53 13.74 1.61
CA VAL A 54 -5.48 12.71 1.16
C VAL A 54 -6.79 12.80 1.96
N ARG A 55 -7.91 12.92 1.25
CA ARG A 55 -9.28 13.00 1.79
C ARG A 55 -10.18 11.85 1.35
N THR A 56 -9.58 10.81 0.79
CA THR A 56 -10.25 9.68 0.16
C THR A 56 -9.60 8.38 0.61
N PHE A 57 -10.13 7.25 0.18
CA PHE A 57 -9.55 5.93 0.36
C PHE A 57 -9.80 5.10 -0.92
N PHE A 58 -9.12 3.97 -1.04
CA PHE A 58 -9.28 3.08 -2.19
C PHE A 58 -9.98 1.76 -1.82
N GLN A 59 -9.62 1.18 -0.67
CA GLN A 59 -10.15 -0.12 -0.23
C GLN A 59 -10.52 -0.04 1.26
N PRO A 60 -11.82 0.18 1.55
CA PRO A 60 -12.27 0.42 2.91
C PRO A 60 -12.21 -0.82 3.79
N ASP A 61 -12.37 -2.00 3.19
CA ASP A 61 -12.24 -3.31 3.84
C ASP A 61 -10.85 -3.53 4.44
N GLU A 62 -9.77 -3.05 3.82
CA GLU A 62 -8.42 -3.16 4.41
C GLU A 62 -8.05 -1.96 5.27
N TYR A 63 -8.47 -0.77 4.84
CA TYR A 63 -8.18 0.45 5.58
C TYR A 63 -8.87 0.43 6.95
N PHE A 64 -10.17 0.17 7.02
CA PHE A 64 -10.90 0.18 8.29
C PHE A 64 -10.64 -1.09 9.11
N GLN A 65 -10.62 -2.28 8.48
CA GLN A 65 -10.42 -3.52 9.23
C GLN A 65 -8.99 -3.70 9.77
N SER A 66 -8.04 -2.80 9.46
CA SER A 66 -6.75 -2.75 10.16
C SER A 66 -6.76 -1.80 11.35
N LEU A 67 -7.53 -0.71 11.28
CA LEU A 67 -7.60 0.30 12.34
C LEU A 67 -8.56 -0.07 13.47
N GLU A 68 -9.67 -0.76 13.20
CA GLU A 68 -10.64 -1.14 14.24
C GLU A 68 -10.05 -2.17 15.23
N PRO A 69 -9.39 -3.26 14.80
CA PRO A 69 -8.66 -4.15 15.71
C PRO A 69 -7.55 -3.44 16.47
N ALA A 70 -6.82 -2.53 15.80
CA ALA A 70 -5.76 -1.74 16.44
C ALA A 70 -6.33 -0.84 17.54
N TRP A 71 -7.49 -0.25 17.31
CA TRP A 71 -8.21 0.54 18.29
C TRP A 71 -8.62 -0.30 19.49
N GLN A 72 -9.18 -1.50 19.24
CA GLN A 72 -9.54 -2.44 20.31
C GLN A 72 -8.32 -2.87 21.13
N MET A 73 -7.18 -3.13 20.48
CA MET A 73 -5.92 -3.47 21.17
C MET A 73 -5.44 -2.32 22.07
N ALA A 74 -5.54 -1.07 21.61
CA ALA A 74 -5.05 0.09 22.33
C ALA A 74 -5.96 0.54 23.49
N PHE A 75 -7.28 0.46 23.31
CA PHE A 75 -8.28 1.02 24.24
C PHE A 75 -9.18 -0.02 24.91
N GLY A 76 -9.06 -1.29 24.53
CA GLY A 76 -9.79 -2.42 25.11
C GLY A 76 -11.14 -2.71 24.44
N PRO A 77 -11.79 -3.85 24.77
CA PRO A 77 -13.03 -4.30 24.11
C PRO A 77 -14.23 -3.36 24.29
N GLN A 78 -14.26 -2.58 25.38
CA GLN A 78 -15.34 -1.64 25.68
C GLN A 78 -15.25 -0.35 24.85
N SER A 79 -14.21 -0.19 24.03
CA SER A 79 -14.03 0.99 23.20
C SER A 79 -15.07 1.12 22.08
N GLY A 80 -15.85 0.07 21.80
CA GLY A 80 -16.84 0.04 20.72
C GLY A 80 -16.23 -0.01 19.33
N ALA A 81 -15.07 -0.67 19.18
CA ALA A 81 -14.44 -0.93 17.89
C ALA A 81 -15.28 -1.91 17.06
N TRP A 82 -15.34 -1.70 15.74
CA TRP A 82 -16.11 -2.58 14.85
C TRP A 82 -15.25 -3.73 14.34
N ILE A 83 -15.44 -4.91 14.93
CA ILE A 83 -14.68 -6.12 14.57
C ILE A 83 -15.51 -6.95 13.60
N THR A 84 -14.91 -7.27 12.45
CA THR A 84 -15.59 -8.02 11.39
C THR A 84 -15.48 -9.53 11.61
N TRP A 85 -16.34 -10.27 10.91
CA TRP A 85 -16.43 -11.73 11.01
C TRP A 85 -15.10 -12.45 10.72
N GLU A 86 -14.21 -11.87 9.89
CA GLU A 86 -12.89 -12.43 9.58
C GLU A 86 -12.01 -12.55 10.83
N TRP A 87 -12.06 -11.54 11.69
CA TRP A 87 -11.32 -11.53 12.94
C TRP A 87 -11.90 -12.55 13.92
N HIS A 88 -13.23 -12.66 14.00
CA HIS A 88 -13.88 -13.69 14.81
C HIS A 88 -13.53 -15.12 14.37
N ARG A 89 -13.18 -15.32 13.09
CA ARG A 89 -12.73 -16.60 12.53
C ARG A 89 -11.21 -16.75 12.47
N GLN A 90 -10.45 -15.82 13.04
CA GLN A 90 -8.99 -15.84 13.14
C GLN A 90 -8.31 -15.94 11.75
N LEU A 91 -8.90 -15.29 10.74
CA LEU A 91 -8.42 -15.34 9.35
C LEU A 91 -7.32 -14.31 9.04
N ARG A 92 -7.10 -13.34 9.93
CA ARG A 92 -6.18 -12.21 9.73
C ARG A 92 -5.10 -12.21 10.81
N SER A 93 -3.88 -11.80 10.45
CA SER A 93 -2.80 -11.67 11.43
C SER A 93 -2.96 -10.35 12.20
N SER A 94 -2.79 -10.42 13.52
CA SER A 94 -2.78 -9.28 14.44
C SER A 94 -1.53 -8.39 14.28
N LEU A 95 -0.48 -8.89 13.61
CA LEU A 95 0.82 -8.23 13.53
C LEU A 95 0.75 -6.82 12.91
N HIS A 96 -0.06 -6.66 11.85
CA HIS A 96 -0.23 -5.36 11.19
C HIS A 96 -1.03 -4.36 12.04
N PRO A 97 -2.21 -4.70 12.60
CA PRO A 97 -2.90 -3.84 13.57
C PRO A 97 -2.09 -3.51 14.81
N ALA A 98 -1.25 -4.43 15.30
CA ALA A 98 -0.44 -4.21 16.50
C ALA A 98 0.53 -3.01 16.34
N LEU A 99 1.02 -2.76 15.14
CA LEU A 99 1.85 -1.57 14.84
C LEU A 99 1.07 -0.27 15.07
N PHE A 100 -0.18 -0.21 14.62
CA PHE A 100 -1.06 0.93 14.85
C PHE A 100 -1.47 1.06 16.32
N ALA A 101 -1.78 -0.07 16.97
CA ALA A 101 -2.16 -0.10 18.38
C ALA A 101 -1.05 0.47 19.28
N GLY A 102 0.21 0.12 19.02
CA GLY A 102 1.36 0.66 19.74
C GLY A 102 1.47 2.18 19.59
N VAL A 103 1.26 2.71 18.38
CA VAL A 103 1.27 4.17 18.12
C VAL A 103 0.09 4.86 18.81
N TYR A 104 -1.11 4.30 18.73
CA TYR A 104 -2.28 4.83 19.43
C TYR A 104 -2.06 4.92 20.93
N PHE A 105 -1.62 3.80 21.54
CA PHE A 105 -1.39 3.73 22.97
C PHE A 105 -0.31 4.71 23.43
N ALA A 106 0.83 4.75 22.74
CA ALA A 106 1.92 5.64 23.11
C ALA A 106 1.54 7.12 22.97
N ALA A 107 0.90 7.49 21.86
CA ALA A 107 0.48 8.87 21.63
C ALA A 107 -0.62 9.30 22.60
N ASP A 108 -1.61 8.45 22.88
CA ASP A 108 -2.68 8.78 23.81
C ASP A 108 -2.17 8.98 25.24
N LYS A 109 -1.31 8.06 25.73
CA LYS A 109 -0.70 8.19 27.06
C LYS A 109 0.18 9.44 27.17
N ALA A 110 0.96 9.75 26.15
CA ALA A 110 1.76 10.97 26.11
C ALA A 110 0.87 12.23 26.15
N MET A 111 -0.22 12.25 25.39
CA MET A 111 -1.13 13.39 25.37
C MET A 111 -1.90 13.57 26.68
N ILE A 112 -2.31 12.48 27.33
CA ILE A 112 -2.92 12.51 28.67
C ILE A 112 -1.93 13.09 29.67
N PHE A 113 -0.67 12.61 29.65
CA PHE A 113 0.37 13.08 30.55
C PHE A 113 0.66 14.58 30.39
N LEU A 114 0.62 15.10 29.16
CA LEU A 114 0.82 16.51 28.84
C LEU A 114 -0.44 17.38 29.04
N GLY A 115 -1.58 16.78 29.41
CA GLY A 115 -2.81 17.51 29.69
C GLY A 115 -3.52 18.08 28.46
N PHE A 116 -3.36 17.47 27.27
CA PHE A 116 -4.08 17.90 26.08
C PHE A 116 -5.59 17.63 26.20
N PHE A 117 -6.40 18.58 25.72
CA PHE A 117 -7.87 18.46 25.75
C PHE A 117 -8.38 17.35 24.80
N PRO A 118 -9.54 16.72 25.10
CA PRO A 118 -10.03 15.55 24.37
C PRO A 118 -10.23 15.76 22.87
N GLN A 119 -10.66 16.95 22.44
CA GLN A 119 -10.90 17.27 21.04
C GLN A 119 -9.58 17.27 20.23
N PHE A 120 -8.49 17.81 20.79
CA PHE A 120 -7.17 17.76 20.16
C PHE A 120 -6.63 16.33 20.08
N ARG A 121 -6.83 15.54 21.14
CA ARG A 121 -6.49 14.11 21.15
C ARG A 121 -7.21 13.37 20.03
N ALA A 122 -8.51 13.60 19.89
CA ALA A 122 -9.31 12.99 18.82
C ALA A 122 -8.81 13.40 17.42
N MET A 123 -8.42 14.66 17.22
CA MET A 123 -7.83 15.10 15.95
C MET A 123 -6.51 14.37 15.66
N LEU A 124 -5.62 14.24 16.65
CA LEU A 124 -4.32 13.59 16.45
C LEU A 124 -4.47 12.09 16.19
N LEU A 125 -5.28 11.40 16.98
CA LEU A 125 -5.51 9.95 16.83
C LEU A 125 -6.07 9.61 15.43
N VAL A 126 -6.94 10.44 14.85
CA VAL A 126 -7.42 10.24 13.47
C VAL A 126 -6.28 10.28 12.43
N VAL A 127 -5.25 11.12 12.65
CA VAL A 127 -4.19 11.39 11.67
C VAL A 127 -2.99 10.44 11.83
N LEU A 128 -2.74 9.93 13.03
CA LEU A 128 -1.55 9.11 13.33
C LEU A 128 -1.34 7.89 12.41
N PRO A 129 -2.37 7.07 12.09
CA PRO A 129 -2.18 5.93 11.19
C PRO A 129 -1.70 6.35 9.80
N ASN A 130 -2.19 7.49 9.30
CA ASN A 130 -1.80 8.01 8.00
C ASN A 130 -0.32 8.44 8.00
N LEU A 131 0.15 9.05 9.09
CA LEU A 131 1.56 9.41 9.25
C LEU A 131 2.46 8.17 9.39
N LEU A 132 2.02 7.13 10.10
CA LEU A 132 2.75 5.87 10.18
C LEU A 132 2.88 5.20 8.80
N GLN A 133 1.78 5.18 8.03
CA GLN A 133 1.80 4.67 6.66
C GLN A 133 2.64 5.54 5.74
N ALA A 134 2.64 6.87 5.92
CA ALA A 134 3.53 7.79 5.20
C ALA A 134 5.00 7.47 5.44
N TYR A 135 5.37 7.16 6.69
CA TYR A 135 6.72 6.71 7.02
C TYR A 135 7.06 5.41 6.29
N PHE A 136 6.21 4.39 6.35
CA PHE A 136 6.46 3.14 5.63
C PHE A 136 6.56 3.33 4.12
N ALA A 137 5.71 4.18 3.53
CA ALA A 137 5.76 4.55 2.12
C ALA A 137 7.04 5.34 1.75
N ALA A 138 7.51 6.23 2.62
CA ALA A 138 8.77 6.96 2.41
C ALA A 138 9.97 6.03 2.51
N VAL A 139 9.98 5.16 3.54
CA VAL A 139 11.05 4.21 3.85
C VAL A 139 11.46 3.50 2.58
N GLY A 140 10.55 2.80 1.95
CA GLY A 140 10.96 2.08 0.79
C GLY A 140 11.10 2.92 -0.48
N ASP A 141 10.37 4.04 -0.68
CA ASP A 141 10.64 4.93 -1.86
C ASP A 141 12.13 5.23 -1.93
N TYR A 142 12.70 5.48 -0.75
CA TYR A 142 14.12 5.65 -0.55
C TYR A 142 14.94 4.39 -0.87
N TYR A 143 14.59 3.22 -0.33
CA TYR A 143 15.34 1.98 -0.60
C TYR A 143 15.36 1.59 -2.06
N THR A 144 14.45 2.13 -2.84
CA THR A 144 14.44 1.81 -4.25
C THR A 144 15.08 2.80 -5.14
N TRP A 145 15.03 4.06 -4.75
CA TRP A 145 16.03 4.95 -5.25
C TRP A 145 17.42 4.32 -5.04
N GLN A 146 17.71 3.73 -3.86
CA GLN A 146 18.97 3.01 -3.62
C GLN A 146 19.15 1.74 -4.48
N LEU A 147 18.13 0.88 -4.64
CA LEU A 147 18.25 -0.31 -5.49
C LEU A 147 18.46 0.06 -6.97
N ALA A 148 17.78 1.11 -7.45
CA ALA A 148 17.93 1.61 -8.80
C ALA A 148 19.34 2.18 -9.02
N GLU A 149 19.88 2.93 -8.06
CA GLU A 149 21.28 3.37 -8.10
C GLU A 149 22.27 2.20 -8.09
N ARG A 150 21.97 1.14 -7.34
CA ARG A 150 22.81 -0.07 -7.30
C ARG A 150 22.84 -0.81 -8.65
N ILE A 151 21.74 -0.80 -9.40
CA ILE A 151 21.63 -1.47 -10.71
C ILE A 151 22.20 -0.59 -11.84
N TYR A 152 21.99 0.72 -11.79
CA TYR A 152 22.30 1.64 -12.90
C TYR A 152 23.48 2.61 -12.65
N GLY A 153 24.10 2.59 -11.47
CA GLY A 153 25.26 3.40 -11.10
C GLY A 153 24.93 4.70 -10.36
N THR A 154 25.89 5.21 -9.58
CA THR A 154 25.81 6.48 -8.83
C THR A 154 25.96 7.69 -9.77
N GLY A 155 24.99 8.61 -9.77
CA GLY A 155 25.11 9.89 -10.49
C GLY A 155 24.33 10.03 -11.81
N SER A 156 23.42 9.10 -12.12
CA SER A 156 22.49 9.28 -13.25
C SER A 156 21.32 10.20 -12.85
N LYS A 157 21.00 11.23 -13.66
CA LYS A 157 19.83 12.13 -13.50
C LYS A 157 18.47 11.42 -13.74
N VAL A 158 18.40 10.13 -13.42
CA VAL A 158 17.30 9.23 -13.79
C VAL A 158 16.89 8.45 -12.54
N SER A 159 16.30 9.13 -11.56
CA SER A 159 15.53 8.43 -10.53
C SER A 159 14.62 9.39 -9.76
N LYS A 160 13.30 9.30 -9.99
CA LYS A 160 12.28 9.78 -9.05
C LYS A 160 11.08 8.82 -9.01
N ALA A 161 10.90 8.21 -7.83
CA ALA A 161 9.65 8.16 -7.05
C ALA A 161 8.57 7.09 -7.26
N ALA A 162 8.83 5.78 -7.17
CA ALA A 162 7.69 4.88 -6.87
C ALA A 162 8.13 3.47 -6.59
N THR A 163 8.38 3.07 -5.34
CA THR A 163 8.95 1.73 -5.10
C THR A 163 9.27 1.60 -3.61
N THR A 164 8.62 0.74 -2.79
CA THR A 164 8.91 0.75 -1.34
C THR A 164 9.28 -0.56 -0.60
N MET A 165 8.34 -1.31 -0.03
CA MET A 165 8.70 -2.32 0.98
C MET A 165 9.35 -3.58 0.38
N THR A 166 8.96 -3.99 -0.82
CA THR A 166 9.62 -5.08 -1.57
C THR A 166 11.10 -4.78 -1.81
N ILE A 167 11.46 -3.50 -1.93
CA ILE A 167 12.80 -3.11 -2.34
C ILE A 167 13.77 -3.02 -1.20
N MET A 168 13.32 -2.73 0.02
CA MET A 168 14.19 -2.93 1.18
C MET A 168 14.75 -4.35 1.20
N ALA A 169 13.86 -5.32 1.01
CA ALA A 169 14.22 -6.72 1.09
C ALA A 169 15.05 -7.17 -0.14
N LEU A 170 14.75 -6.65 -1.34
CA LEU A 170 15.59 -6.81 -2.54
C LEU A 170 16.95 -6.11 -2.41
N TYR A 171 17.02 -4.92 -1.83
CA TYR A 171 18.25 -4.13 -1.67
C TYR A 171 19.24 -4.85 -0.77
N PHE A 172 18.75 -5.44 0.32
CA PHE A 172 19.56 -6.21 1.27
C PHE A 172 19.79 -7.67 0.84
N TRP A 173 19.18 -8.15 -0.24
CA TRP A 173 19.38 -9.52 -0.73
C TRP A 173 20.81 -9.73 -1.26
N PRO A 174 21.47 -10.86 -0.95
CA PRO A 174 22.81 -11.15 -1.45
C PRO A 174 22.77 -11.62 -2.92
N TRP A 175 22.61 -10.66 -3.84
CA TRP A 175 22.48 -10.90 -5.29
C TRP A 175 23.60 -11.71 -5.90
N GLU A 176 24.79 -11.68 -5.31
CA GLU A 176 25.97 -12.42 -5.77
C GLU A 176 25.76 -13.95 -5.73
N LEU A 177 24.80 -14.47 -4.94
CA LEU A 177 24.40 -15.88 -5.00
C LEU A 177 23.40 -16.19 -6.13
N SER A 178 22.64 -15.21 -6.61
CA SER A 178 21.56 -15.38 -7.59
C SER A 178 21.93 -14.94 -9.01
N THR A 179 22.79 -13.94 -9.18
CA THR A 179 23.07 -13.26 -10.45
C THR A 179 24.56 -13.05 -10.66
N SER A 180 25.03 -13.05 -11.93
CA SER A 180 26.45 -12.86 -12.25
C SER A 180 26.84 -11.39 -12.48
N THR A 181 25.85 -10.49 -12.47
CA THR A 181 26.09 -9.05 -12.56
C THR A 181 26.64 -8.58 -11.21
N VAL A 182 27.91 -8.21 -11.18
CA VAL A 182 28.52 -7.54 -10.03
C VAL A 182 27.80 -6.20 -9.89
N LEU A 183 26.88 -6.10 -8.93
CA LEU A 183 26.40 -4.81 -8.45
C LEU A 183 27.64 -4.10 -7.91
N GLY A 184 28.14 -3.09 -8.64
CA GLY A 184 29.49 -2.56 -8.44
C GLY A 184 29.83 -2.25 -6.98
N GLU A 185 31.11 -2.41 -6.62
CA GLU A 185 31.71 -2.16 -5.29
C GLU A 185 31.59 -0.70 -4.78
N GLY A 186 30.71 0.12 -5.35
CA GLY A 186 30.71 1.57 -5.22
C GLY A 186 29.58 2.19 -4.40
N SER A 187 28.64 1.42 -3.84
CA SER A 187 27.49 2.01 -3.10
C SER A 187 27.71 2.15 -1.59
N ASP A 188 28.81 1.62 -1.06
CA ASP A 188 29.21 1.79 0.33
C ASP A 188 30.55 2.54 0.40
N VAL A 189 30.52 3.81 0.82
CA VAL A 189 31.71 4.65 1.10
C VAL A 189 32.76 3.93 1.96
N SER A 190 32.32 3.00 2.79
CA SER A 190 33.17 2.24 3.71
C SER A 190 33.82 1.01 3.06
N GLN A 191 33.26 0.46 1.97
CA GLN A 191 33.88 -0.65 1.22
C GLN A 191 35.04 -0.17 0.34
N GLN A 192 34.99 1.07 -0.17
CA GLN A 192 36.12 1.67 -0.92
C GLN A 192 37.42 1.73 -0.10
N ILE A 193 37.33 2.01 1.20
CA ILE A 193 38.49 2.10 2.10
C ILE A 193 39.13 0.71 2.33
N THR A 194 38.33 -0.36 2.28
CA THR A 194 38.83 -1.72 2.54
C THR A 194 39.35 -2.40 1.26
N ALA A 195 38.74 -2.09 0.10
CA ALA A 195 39.10 -2.69 -1.19
C ALA A 195 40.40 -2.15 -1.79
N GLN A 196 40.80 -0.91 -1.47
CA GLN A 196 42.07 -0.33 -1.93
C GLN A 196 43.33 -0.95 -1.27
N ALA A 197 43.16 -1.84 -0.29
CA ALA A 197 44.26 -2.44 0.47
C ALA A 197 44.47 -3.96 0.24
N ALA A 198 43.66 -4.64 -0.59
CA ALA A 198 43.71 -6.09 -0.73
C ALA A 198 44.25 -6.54 -2.10
N PRO A 199 45.32 -7.36 -2.17
CA PRO A 199 45.80 -7.92 -3.43
C PRO A 199 44.83 -8.99 -3.95
N ALA A 200 44.72 -9.06 -5.28
CA ALA A 200 43.87 -10.00 -6.00
C ALA A 200 44.24 -11.47 -5.72
N LYS A 201 43.20 -12.32 -5.65
CA LYS A 201 43.17 -13.80 -5.60
C LYS A 201 43.14 -14.46 -4.22
N THR A 202 41.95 -14.48 -3.61
CA THR A 202 41.33 -15.73 -3.08
C THR A 202 39.82 -15.51 -3.05
N ARG A 203 38.98 -16.45 -3.53
CA ARG A 203 37.51 -16.39 -3.36
C ARG A 203 37.18 -16.63 -1.88
N THR A 204 37.35 -15.60 -1.06
CA THR A 204 36.85 -15.57 0.32
C THR A 204 35.32 -15.60 0.29
N GLY A 205 34.69 -16.43 1.13
CA GLY A 205 33.23 -16.59 1.16
C GLY A 205 32.47 -15.28 1.32
N LEU A 206 31.29 -15.21 0.72
CA LEU A 206 30.46 -13.99 0.61
C LEU A 206 30.04 -13.44 1.99
N PHE A 207 29.89 -14.34 2.96
CA PHE A 207 29.38 -14.02 4.30
C PHE A 207 30.48 -13.92 5.37
N ASN A 208 31.74 -13.71 4.97
CA ASN A 208 32.85 -13.60 5.92
C ASN A 208 32.83 -12.30 6.75
N THR A 209 32.07 -11.29 6.35
CA THR A 209 31.98 -10.01 7.06
C THR A 209 30.71 -9.94 7.90
N SER A 210 30.82 -9.52 9.16
CA SER A 210 29.65 -9.32 10.05
C SER A 210 28.58 -8.40 9.45
N ARG A 211 29.00 -7.48 8.57
CA ARG A 211 28.13 -6.58 7.81
C ARG A 211 27.26 -7.33 6.80
N SER A 212 27.80 -8.24 5.98
CA SER A 212 27.02 -8.97 4.97
C SER A 212 26.02 -9.92 5.63
N LEU A 213 26.40 -10.54 6.75
CA LEU A 213 25.48 -11.32 7.59
C LEU A 213 24.33 -10.46 8.14
N LYS A 214 24.61 -9.24 8.60
CA LYS A 214 23.56 -8.31 9.07
C LYS A 214 22.58 -7.94 7.95
N HIS A 215 23.08 -7.68 6.73
CA HIS A 215 22.24 -7.36 5.57
C HIS A 215 21.35 -8.56 5.20
N LEU A 216 21.92 -9.77 5.16
CA LEU A 216 21.17 -11.01 4.94
C LEU A 216 20.06 -11.20 5.98
N ARG A 217 20.37 -11.03 7.27
CA ARG A 217 19.36 -11.13 8.35
C ARG A 217 18.23 -10.13 8.17
N ILE A 218 18.55 -8.86 7.90
CA ILE A 218 17.54 -7.82 7.65
C ILE A 218 16.66 -8.21 6.46
N SER A 219 17.26 -8.65 5.35
CA SER A 219 16.52 -9.11 4.16
C SER A 219 15.57 -10.27 4.50
N LEU A 220 16.06 -11.31 5.18
CA LEU A 220 15.26 -12.49 5.54
C LEU A 220 14.15 -12.18 6.55
N LEU A 221 14.41 -11.33 7.54
CA LEU A 221 13.39 -10.90 8.51
C LEU A 221 12.28 -10.10 7.82
N LEU A 222 12.65 -9.17 6.92
CA LEU A 222 11.68 -8.40 6.12
C LEU A 222 10.91 -9.29 5.14
N ALA A 223 11.59 -10.24 4.49
CA ALA A 223 10.99 -11.23 3.61
C ALA A 223 9.95 -12.09 4.35
N GLY A 224 10.34 -12.62 5.51
CA GLY A 224 9.48 -13.42 6.38
C GLY A 224 8.25 -12.62 6.84
N ALA A 225 8.45 -11.39 7.31
CA ALA A 225 7.36 -10.51 7.74
C ALA A 225 6.40 -10.21 6.58
N ALA A 226 6.94 -9.95 5.39
CA ALA A 226 6.14 -9.72 4.18
C ALA A 226 5.30 -10.94 3.79
N CYS A 227 5.82 -12.16 3.95
CA CYS A 227 5.08 -13.40 3.69
C CYS A 227 4.01 -13.70 4.75
N ILE A 228 4.23 -13.37 6.03
CA ILE A 228 3.21 -13.52 7.07
C ILE A 228 2.07 -12.52 6.86
N LEU A 229 2.41 -11.25 6.63
CA LEU A 229 1.41 -10.21 6.41
C LEU A 229 0.64 -10.42 5.09
N ARG A 230 1.31 -10.95 4.07
CA ARG A 230 0.71 -11.28 2.77
C ARG A 230 1.32 -12.57 2.21
N PRO A 231 0.62 -13.72 2.34
CA PRO A 231 1.11 -15.01 1.84
C PRO A 231 1.47 -15.02 0.35
N THR A 232 0.85 -14.17 -0.47
CA THR A 232 1.16 -14.04 -1.91
C THR A 232 2.59 -13.56 -2.19
N ASN A 233 3.24 -12.86 -1.25
CA ASN A 233 4.65 -12.47 -1.38
C ASN A 233 5.59 -13.68 -1.47
N ALA A 234 5.14 -14.87 -1.04
CA ALA A 234 5.90 -16.10 -1.22
C ALA A 234 6.23 -16.38 -2.71
N LEU A 235 5.37 -15.98 -3.65
CA LEU A 235 5.64 -16.13 -5.10
C LEU A 235 6.83 -15.29 -5.58
N ILE A 236 6.96 -14.08 -5.04
CA ILE A 236 8.09 -13.18 -5.33
C ILE A 236 9.38 -13.79 -4.81
N TRP A 237 9.39 -14.20 -3.54
CA TRP A 237 10.57 -14.80 -2.91
C TRP A 237 10.94 -16.14 -3.50
N PHE A 238 9.96 -16.95 -3.90
CA PHE A 238 10.19 -18.20 -4.61
C PHE A 238 10.97 -17.95 -5.92
N SER A 239 10.59 -16.94 -6.69
CA SER A 239 11.25 -16.57 -7.96
C SER A 239 12.71 -16.16 -7.77
N ILE A 240 13.02 -15.50 -6.66
CA ILE A 240 14.38 -15.02 -6.34
C ILE A 240 15.23 -16.13 -5.71
N PHE A 241 14.62 -16.95 -4.86
CA PHE A 241 15.30 -18.02 -4.13
C PHE A 241 15.68 -19.18 -5.05
N MET A 242 14.84 -19.54 -6.02
CA MET A 242 15.10 -20.70 -6.89
C MET A 242 16.40 -20.58 -7.72
N PRO A 243 16.71 -19.44 -8.36
CA PRO A 243 18.00 -19.22 -9.02
C PRO A 243 19.19 -19.21 -8.05
N THR A 244 18.97 -18.77 -6.81
CA THR A 244 19.97 -18.82 -5.74
C THR A 244 20.33 -20.27 -5.42
N LEU A 245 19.31 -21.13 -5.29
CA LEU A 245 19.47 -22.56 -5.01
C LEU A 245 20.04 -23.33 -6.21
N SER A 246 19.64 -23.00 -7.44
CA SER A 246 20.22 -23.62 -8.65
C SER A 246 21.71 -23.28 -8.84
N GLY A 247 22.16 -22.17 -8.25
CA GLY A 247 23.58 -21.81 -8.13
C GLY A 247 24.42 -22.84 -7.35
N LEU A 248 23.80 -23.60 -6.42
CA LEU A 248 24.44 -24.69 -5.68
C LEU A 248 24.84 -25.84 -6.62
N LEU A 249 23.93 -26.21 -7.51
CA LEU A 249 24.17 -27.24 -8.55
C LEU A 249 25.24 -26.77 -9.55
N SER A 250 25.29 -25.46 -9.81
CA SER A 250 26.23 -24.84 -10.74
C SER A 250 27.59 -24.46 -10.11
N LYS A 251 27.83 -24.78 -8.84
CA LYS A 251 29.03 -24.44 -8.06
C LYS A 251 29.43 -22.94 -8.15
N ARG A 252 28.45 -22.03 -8.18
CA ARG A 252 28.72 -20.58 -8.30
C ARG A 252 29.38 -19.99 -7.05
N ALA A 253 29.00 -20.48 -5.87
CA ALA A 253 29.51 -20.05 -4.56
C ALA A 253 29.99 -21.26 -3.72
N PRO A 254 30.85 -21.06 -2.70
CA PRO A 254 31.27 -22.15 -1.83
C PRO A 254 30.10 -22.70 -1.01
N LEU A 255 30.14 -24.01 -0.69
CA LEU A 255 29.10 -24.69 0.08
C LEU A 255 28.85 -24.04 1.46
N SER A 256 29.89 -23.44 2.05
CA SER A 256 29.80 -22.70 3.31
C SER A 256 28.78 -21.56 3.27
N ASP A 257 28.68 -20.85 2.15
CA ASP A 257 27.78 -19.70 2.00
C ASP A 257 26.31 -20.17 1.93
N TYR A 258 26.06 -21.32 1.31
CA TYR A 258 24.75 -21.96 1.29
C TYR A 258 24.33 -22.49 2.66
N LEU A 259 25.27 -23.04 3.45
CA LEU A 259 25.00 -23.46 4.82
C LEU A 259 24.69 -22.27 5.74
N VAL A 260 25.39 -21.14 5.57
CA VAL A 260 25.08 -19.89 6.27
C VAL A 260 23.69 -19.40 5.86
N LEU A 261 23.37 -19.38 4.57
CA LEU A 261 22.04 -18.99 4.07
C LEU A 261 20.94 -19.86 4.70
N PHE A 262 21.11 -21.19 4.70
CA PHE A 262 20.15 -22.11 5.31
C PHE A 262 19.99 -21.85 6.82
N ARG A 263 21.11 -21.70 7.55
CA ARG A 263 21.08 -21.37 8.99
C ARG A 263 20.29 -20.08 9.24
N GLU A 264 20.58 -19.02 8.49
CA GLU A 264 19.94 -17.72 8.68
C GLU A 264 18.45 -17.76 8.27
N ILE A 265 18.06 -18.55 7.26
CA ILE A 265 16.65 -18.79 6.92
C ILE A 265 15.92 -19.45 8.09
N VAL A 266 16.50 -20.49 8.69
CA VAL A 266 15.88 -21.19 9.84
C VAL A 266 15.77 -20.24 11.04
N VAL A 267 16.83 -19.50 11.36
CA VAL A 267 16.85 -18.58 12.51
C VAL A 267 15.91 -17.38 12.30
N CYS A 268 16.01 -16.68 11.18
CA CYS A 268 15.17 -15.51 10.89
C CYS A 268 13.71 -15.91 10.69
N GLY A 269 13.47 -17.02 9.98
CA GLY A 269 12.12 -17.56 9.75
C GLY A 269 11.45 -17.98 11.04
N SER A 270 12.12 -18.74 11.90
CA SER A 270 11.57 -19.13 13.21
C SER A 270 11.33 -17.94 14.12
N THR A 271 12.19 -16.91 14.09
CA THR A 271 12.00 -15.67 14.87
C THR A 271 10.73 -14.94 14.45
N ILE A 272 10.49 -14.75 13.15
CA ILE A 272 9.31 -14.03 12.65
C ILE A 272 8.03 -14.85 12.89
N LEU A 273 8.09 -16.17 12.72
CA LEU A 273 6.96 -17.04 13.06
C LEU A 273 6.64 -16.95 14.56
N LEU A 274 7.64 -16.99 15.44
CA LEU A 274 7.44 -16.85 16.88
C LEU A 274 6.81 -15.51 17.24
N ILE A 275 7.26 -14.41 16.63
CA ILE A 275 6.67 -13.07 16.84
C ILE A 275 5.21 -13.07 16.39
N SER A 276 4.88 -13.65 15.24
CA SER A 276 3.49 -13.76 14.77
C SER A 276 2.65 -14.58 15.75
N PHE A 277 3.12 -15.77 16.15
CA PHE A 277 2.41 -16.64 17.09
C PHE A 277 2.12 -15.94 18.43
N ILE A 278 3.10 -15.22 18.98
CA ILE A 278 2.91 -14.46 20.22
C ILE A 278 1.91 -13.34 20.02
N SER A 279 2.04 -12.55 18.94
CA SER A 279 1.10 -11.47 18.63
C SER A 279 -0.33 -11.99 18.50
N ASP A 280 -0.51 -13.07 17.73
CA ASP A 280 -1.82 -13.65 17.46
C ASP A 280 -2.42 -14.30 18.73
N TYR A 281 -1.60 -14.94 19.57
CA TYR A 281 -2.04 -15.43 20.88
C TYR A 281 -2.50 -14.30 21.81
N LEU A 282 -1.76 -13.19 21.87
CA LEU A 282 -2.10 -12.05 22.72
C LEU A 282 -3.41 -11.38 22.29
N TYR A 283 -3.70 -11.35 20.98
CA TYR A 283 -4.92 -10.74 20.47
C TYR A 283 -6.13 -11.67 20.59
N TYR A 284 -6.00 -12.93 20.16
CA TYR A 284 -7.12 -13.88 20.11
C TYR A 284 -7.37 -14.60 21.43
N GLY A 285 -6.40 -14.62 22.35
CA GLY A 285 -6.44 -15.39 23.60
C GLY A 285 -6.22 -16.90 23.40
N GLU A 286 -6.02 -17.34 22.16
CA GLU A 286 -5.86 -18.75 21.78
C GLU A 286 -4.70 -18.93 20.80
N TRP A 287 -4.06 -20.10 20.83
CA TRP A 287 -2.97 -20.43 19.92
C TRP A 287 -3.51 -20.66 18.52
N THR A 288 -3.26 -19.69 17.64
CA THR A 288 -3.82 -19.66 16.29
C THR A 288 -2.74 -19.34 15.27
N PHE A 289 -2.90 -19.86 14.06
CA PHE A 289 -2.03 -19.54 12.93
C PHE A 289 -2.88 -19.03 11.75
N PRO A 290 -3.09 -17.71 11.67
CA PRO A 290 -4.00 -17.12 10.68
C PRO A 290 -3.71 -17.51 9.22
N PRO A 291 -2.45 -17.62 8.75
CA PRO A 291 -2.19 -18.06 7.38
C PRO A 291 -2.73 -19.46 7.06
N TYR A 292 -2.65 -20.39 8.01
CA TYR A 292 -3.22 -21.73 7.86
C TYR A 292 -4.75 -21.68 7.90
N GLN A 293 -5.31 -20.91 8.85
CA GLN A 293 -6.76 -20.78 8.97
C GLN A 293 -7.37 -20.14 7.72
N PHE A 294 -6.72 -19.13 7.15
CA PHE A 294 -7.09 -18.52 5.88
C PHE A 294 -7.06 -19.54 4.73
N LEU A 295 -5.99 -20.32 4.61
CA LEU A 295 -5.85 -21.33 3.56
C LEU A 295 -6.93 -22.41 3.70
N HIS A 296 -7.07 -22.96 4.91
CA HIS A 296 -8.07 -23.97 5.23
C HIS A 296 -9.46 -23.46 4.89
N PHE A 297 -9.82 -22.25 5.34
CA PHE A 297 -11.14 -21.66 5.15
C PHE A 297 -11.45 -21.38 3.67
N ASN A 298 -10.48 -20.85 2.91
CA ASN A 298 -10.68 -20.57 1.48
C ASN A 298 -10.79 -21.85 0.64
N ILE A 299 -10.03 -22.90 0.96
CA ILE A 299 -10.11 -24.19 0.28
C ILE A 299 -11.39 -24.94 0.67
N SER A 300 -11.77 -24.96 1.95
CA SER A 300 -12.89 -25.75 2.44
C SER A 300 -14.25 -25.12 2.19
N GLN A 301 -14.36 -23.78 2.25
CA GLN A 301 -15.65 -23.07 2.19
C GLN A 301 -15.86 -22.25 0.91
N ASN A 302 -14.85 -22.20 0.02
CA ASN A 302 -14.90 -21.51 -1.28
C ASN A 302 -15.48 -20.08 -1.23
N LEU A 303 -15.21 -19.36 -0.12
CA LEU A 303 -15.88 -18.09 0.16
C LEU A 303 -15.41 -16.97 -0.77
N ALA A 304 -14.19 -17.04 -1.30
CA ALA A 304 -13.68 -16.04 -2.24
C ALA A 304 -14.60 -15.84 -3.47
N VAL A 305 -15.39 -16.86 -3.83
CA VAL A 305 -16.41 -16.77 -4.90
C VAL A 305 -17.58 -15.85 -4.53
N PHE A 306 -17.94 -15.77 -3.25
CA PHE A 306 -19.03 -14.91 -2.75
C PHE A 306 -18.76 -13.42 -3.03
N TYR A 307 -17.49 -13.02 -2.99
CA TYR A 307 -17.06 -11.64 -3.25
C TYR A 307 -16.75 -11.36 -4.73
N GLY A 308 -17.18 -12.23 -5.64
CA GLY A 308 -17.07 -12.04 -7.09
C GLY A 308 -15.98 -12.87 -7.76
N ARG A 309 -16.16 -13.09 -9.08
CA ARG A 309 -15.24 -13.83 -9.94
C ARG A 309 -14.74 -12.94 -11.07
N ASN A 310 -13.45 -13.05 -11.38
CA ASN A 310 -12.79 -12.31 -12.45
C ASN A 310 -12.17 -13.27 -13.47
N ASP A 311 -12.19 -12.87 -14.74
CA ASP A 311 -11.59 -13.66 -15.83
C ASP A 311 -10.08 -13.87 -15.64
N TRP A 312 -9.54 -14.90 -16.28
CA TRP A 312 -8.12 -15.23 -16.22
C TRP A 312 -7.21 -14.08 -16.69
N HIS A 313 -7.68 -13.25 -17.61
CA HIS A 313 -6.92 -12.16 -18.22
C HIS A 313 -7.02 -10.84 -17.44
N TYR A 314 -7.76 -10.78 -16.33
CA TYR A 314 -7.99 -9.57 -15.52
C TYR A 314 -6.71 -8.78 -15.22
N TYR A 315 -5.63 -9.46 -14.81
CA TYR A 315 -4.39 -8.76 -14.49
C TYR A 315 -3.73 -8.12 -15.72
N LEU A 316 -3.89 -8.72 -16.89
CA LEU A 316 -3.36 -8.17 -18.14
C LEU A 316 -4.24 -7.03 -18.67
N SER A 317 -5.56 -7.20 -18.68
CA SER A 317 -6.51 -6.24 -19.27
C SER A 317 -6.90 -5.09 -18.36
N GLN A 318 -6.89 -5.27 -17.04
CA GLN A 318 -7.36 -4.27 -16.08
C GLN A 318 -6.30 -3.97 -15.01
N GLY A 319 -5.65 -5.00 -14.46
CA GLY A 319 -4.68 -4.86 -13.37
C GLY A 319 -3.47 -4.01 -13.75
N LEU A 320 -2.77 -4.36 -14.84
CA LEU A 320 -1.60 -3.61 -15.31
C LEU A 320 -1.96 -2.19 -15.79
N PRO A 321 -3.03 -1.97 -16.57
CA PRO A 321 -3.46 -0.60 -16.90
C PRO A 321 -3.79 0.25 -15.68
N LEU A 322 -4.47 -0.30 -14.67
CA LEU A 322 -4.78 0.45 -13.45
C LEU A 322 -3.52 0.76 -12.63
N LEU A 323 -2.59 -0.21 -12.53
CA LEU A 323 -1.39 -0.08 -11.72
C LEU A 323 -0.34 0.86 -12.35
N LEU A 324 -0.17 0.81 -13.67
CA LEU A 324 0.89 1.51 -14.39
C LEU A 324 0.41 2.78 -15.09
N THR A 325 -0.90 2.95 -15.28
CA THR A 325 -1.53 4.12 -15.91
C THR A 325 -0.80 4.53 -17.20
N THR A 326 -0.19 5.72 -17.22
CA THR A 326 0.56 6.29 -18.35
C THR A 326 1.91 5.60 -18.62
N TYR A 327 2.42 4.83 -17.66
CA TYR A 327 3.70 4.11 -17.78
C TYR A 327 3.54 2.73 -18.41
N LEU A 328 2.31 2.25 -18.64
CA LEU A 328 2.03 0.95 -19.22
C LEU A 328 2.80 0.67 -20.52
N PRO A 329 2.75 1.50 -21.58
CA PRO A 329 3.42 1.20 -22.84
C PRO A 329 4.94 1.07 -22.68
N PHE A 330 5.56 1.95 -21.89
CA PHE A 330 6.99 1.88 -21.61
C PHE A 330 7.37 0.62 -20.84
N THR A 331 6.50 0.20 -19.92
CA THR A 331 6.71 -1.00 -19.12
C THR A 331 6.63 -2.27 -19.97
N LEU A 332 5.69 -2.34 -20.91
CA LEU A 332 5.59 -3.48 -21.83
C LEU A 332 6.84 -3.61 -22.72
N VAL A 333 7.37 -2.49 -23.22
CA VAL A 333 8.63 -2.46 -23.98
C VAL A 333 9.80 -2.90 -23.11
N ALA A 334 9.87 -2.42 -21.85
CA ALA A 334 10.92 -2.80 -20.91
C ALA A 334 10.90 -4.31 -20.59
N LEU A 335 9.72 -4.89 -20.36
CA LEU A 335 9.56 -6.32 -20.11
C LEU A 335 10.03 -7.15 -21.30
N TYR A 336 9.69 -6.75 -22.53
CA TYR A 336 10.13 -7.42 -23.75
C TYR A 336 11.66 -7.35 -23.96
N GLN A 337 12.25 -6.18 -23.73
CA GLN A 337 13.71 -5.99 -23.84
C GLN A 337 14.48 -6.82 -22.82
N THR A 338 13.97 -6.89 -21.58
CA THR A 338 14.62 -7.58 -20.46
C THR A 338 14.36 -9.09 -20.47
N SER A 339 13.26 -9.57 -21.06
CA SER A 339 13.05 -11.00 -21.29
C SER A 339 14.04 -11.61 -22.27
N SER A 340 14.68 -10.80 -23.10
CA SER A 340 15.70 -11.23 -24.07
C SER A 340 17.14 -11.20 -23.51
N GLN A 341 17.31 -10.80 -22.25
CA GLN A 341 18.63 -10.73 -21.60
C GLN A 341 19.09 -12.08 -21.07
N SER A 342 20.38 -12.19 -20.74
CA SER A 342 20.95 -13.40 -20.13
C SER A 342 20.23 -13.75 -18.83
N SER A 343 20.04 -15.05 -18.58
CA SER A 343 19.46 -15.58 -17.34
C SER A 343 20.24 -15.23 -16.08
N SER A 344 21.46 -14.69 -16.23
CA SER A 344 22.32 -14.24 -15.15
C SER A 344 22.20 -12.74 -14.84
N ASP A 345 21.40 -11.98 -15.60
CA ASP A 345 21.10 -10.56 -15.38
C ASP A 345 19.99 -10.39 -14.35
N ILE A 346 20.16 -9.45 -13.40
CA ILE A 346 19.15 -9.11 -12.40
C ILE A 346 17.83 -8.63 -13.02
N ARG A 347 17.90 -7.96 -14.18
CA ARG A 347 16.71 -7.47 -14.89
C ARG A 347 15.89 -8.60 -15.48
N PHE A 348 16.55 -9.64 -16.00
CA PHE A 348 15.87 -10.86 -16.44
C PHE A 348 15.14 -11.52 -15.26
N LEU A 349 15.79 -11.62 -14.11
CA LEU A 349 15.19 -12.19 -12.90
C LEU A 349 13.95 -11.42 -12.42
N PHE A 350 13.99 -10.08 -12.47
CA PHE A 350 12.82 -9.25 -12.15
C PHE A 350 11.67 -9.48 -13.12
N THR A 351 11.96 -9.57 -14.42
CA THR A 351 10.95 -9.89 -15.44
C THR A 351 10.34 -11.27 -15.22
N THR A 352 11.16 -12.29 -14.94
CA THR A 352 10.66 -13.64 -14.58
C THR A 352 9.78 -13.60 -13.33
N THR A 353 10.18 -12.85 -12.31
CA THR A 353 9.42 -12.72 -11.05
C THR A 353 8.06 -12.08 -11.29
N ILE A 354 8.00 -11.02 -12.11
CA ILE A 354 6.77 -10.36 -12.52
C ILE A 354 5.87 -11.34 -13.27
N LEU A 355 6.39 -12.00 -14.31
CA LEU A 355 5.60 -12.90 -15.15
C LEU A 355 5.09 -14.12 -14.39
N LEU A 356 5.91 -14.71 -13.51
CA LEU A 356 5.49 -15.83 -12.66
C LEU A 356 4.38 -15.41 -11.70
N THR A 357 4.55 -14.29 -11.01
CA THR A 357 3.56 -13.81 -10.04
C THR A 357 2.23 -13.46 -10.73
N LEU A 358 2.27 -12.78 -11.88
CA LEU A 358 1.08 -12.50 -12.69
C LEU A 358 0.43 -13.78 -13.19
N GLY A 359 1.22 -14.74 -13.71
CA GLY A 359 0.72 -16.02 -14.20
C GLY A 359 0.03 -16.84 -13.12
N SER A 360 0.65 -16.96 -11.94
CA SER A 360 0.09 -17.68 -10.80
C SER A 360 -1.18 -17.04 -10.26
N LEU A 361 -1.21 -15.71 -10.11
CA LEU A 361 -2.41 -15.01 -9.64
C LEU A 361 -3.53 -14.97 -10.70
N SER A 362 -3.22 -15.12 -11.99
CA SER A 362 -4.26 -15.25 -13.02
C SER A 362 -5.10 -16.53 -12.90
N LEU A 363 -4.58 -17.56 -12.20
CA LEU A 363 -5.26 -18.84 -12.00
C LEU A 363 -6.31 -18.81 -10.88
N ILE A 364 -6.27 -17.85 -9.96
CA ILE A 364 -7.25 -17.76 -8.86
C ILE A 364 -8.56 -17.12 -9.34
N SER A 365 -9.70 -17.57 -8.80
CA SER A 365 -11.02 -17.10 -9.25
C SER A 365 -11.32 -15.64 -8.85
N HIS A 366 -10.97 -15.27 -7.62
CA HIS A 366 -11.11 -13.91 -7.12
C HIS A 366 -9.80 -13.15 -7.34
N LYS A 367 -9.88 -11.95 -7.89
CA LYS A 367 -8.70 -11.17 -8.28
C LYS A 367 -8.87 -9.72 -7.90
N GLU A 368 -7.79 -9.10 -7.44
CA GLU A 368 -7.75 -7.69 -7.12
C GLU A 368 -6.41 -7.07 -7.52
N VAL A 369 -6.43 -5.82 -7.99
CA VAL A 369 -5.21 -5.09 -8.37
C VAL A 369 -4.22 -4.97 -7.20
N ARG A 370 -4.70 -4.89 -5.95
CA ARG A 370 -3.83 -4.86 -4.76
C ARG A 370 -2.95 -6.10 -4.59
N PHE A 371 -3.31 -7.26 -5.17
CA PHE A 371 -2.49 -8.47 -5.06
C PHE A 371 -1.19 -8.36 -5.85
N ILE A 372 -1.18 -7.55 -6.93
CA ILE A 372 0.01 -7.31 -7.76
C ILE A 372 0.75 -6.02 -7.36
N TYR A 373 0.23 -5.24 -6.41
CA TYR A 373 0.86 -4.02 -5.91
C TYR A 373 2.31 -4.23 -5.41
N PRO A 374 2.68 -5.34 -4.75
CA PRO A 374 4.07 -5.60 -4.37
C PRO A 374 5.07 -5.68 -5.55
N LEU A 375 4.58 -5.86 -6.79
CA LEU A 375 5.38 -5.87 -8.02
C LEU A 375 5.63 -4.47 -8.61
N LEU A 376 4.82 -3.47 -8.24
CA LEU A 376 4.98 -2.07 -8.66
C LEU A 376 6.43 -1.59 -8.58
N PRO A 377 7.15 -1.91 -7.49
CA PRO A 377 8.58 -1.78 -7.42
C PRO A 377 9.42 -2.19 -8.64
N LEU A 378 9.28 -3.45 -9.02
CA LEU A 378 10.05 -4.08 -10.08
C LEU A 378 9.70 -3.45 -11.42
N PHE A 379 8.42 -3.15 -11.65
CA PHE A 379 7.98 -2.46 -12.85
C PHE A 379 8.72 -1.12 -13.03
N HIS A 380 8.76 -0.26 -12.02
CA HIS A 380 9.41 1.04 -12.15
C HIS A 380 10.92 0.96 -12.41
N ILE A 381 11.63 0.02 -11.76
CA ILE A 381 13.07 -0.18 -11.98
C ILE A 381 13.36 -0.62 -13.42
N LEU A 382 12.54 -1.52 -13.98
CA LEU A 382 12.69 -1.99 -15.35
C LEU A 382 12.29 -0.93 -16.38
N THR A 383 11.26 -0.13 -16.09
CA THR A 383 10.72 0.89 -16.99
C THR A 383 11.60 2.15 -17.07
N ALA A 384 12.36 2.47 -16.01
CA ALA A 384 13.15 3.70 -15.93
C ALA A 384 14.14 3.93 -17.09
N PRO A 385 14.96 2.94 -17.53
CA PRO A 385 15.85 3.12 -18.67
C PRO A 385 15.10 3.40 -19.98
N THR A 386 13.97 2.73 -20.22
CA THR A 386 13.17 2.87 -21.43
C THR A 386 12.54 4.27 -21.53
N ILE A 387 11.95 4.77 -20.43
CA ILE A 387 11.42 6.14 -20.36
C ILE A 387 12.55 7.15 -20.58
N SER A 388 13.67 6.95 -19.88
CA SER A 388 14.78 7.89 -19.95
C SER A 388 15.44 7.93 -21.32
N ALA A 389 15.56 6.80 -22.02
CA ALA A 389 16.02 6.77 -23.40
C ALA A 389 15.04 7.46 -24.35
N PHE A 390 13.74 7.34 -24.11
CA PHE A 390 12.69 7.92 -24.95
C PHE A 390 12.63 9.45 -24.89
N PHE A 391 12.84 10.05 -23.70
CA PHE A 391 12.78 11.50 -23.49
C PHE A 391 14.14 12.21 -23.54
N ARG A 392 15.27 11.49 -23.57
CA ARG A 392 16.59 12.09 -23.79
C ARG A 392 16.84 12.33 -25.28
N ALA A 393 17.42 13.48 -25.62
CA ALA A 393 18.01 13.65 -26.95
C ALA A 393 19.29 12.81 -27.06
N ALA A 394 19.51 12.24 -28.25
CA ALA A 394 20.77 11.59 -28.56
C ALA A 394 21.93 12.60 -28.39
N PRO A 395 23.07 12.21 -27.82
CA PRO A 395 24.24 13.08 -27.82
C PRO A 395 24.60 13.39 -29.28
N ALA A 396 24.64 14.69 -29.61
CA ALA A 396 25.05 15.13 -30.94
C ALA A 396 26.47 14.62 -31.20
N THR A 397 26.63 13.71 -32.16
CA THR A 397 27.91 13.35 -32.72
C THR A 397 28.45 14.53 -33.51
N SER A 398 29.06 15.50 -32.84
CA SER A 398 30.04 16.42 -33.43
C SER A 398 30.74 17.26 -32.37
N SER A 399 32.06 17.25 -32.45
CA SER A 399 32.99 18.15 -31.80
C SER A 399 32.51 19.61 -31.81
N SER A 400 32.01 20.10 -30.69
CA SER A 400 32.12 21.52 -30.37
C SER A 400 32.08 21.72 -28.86
N THR A 401 33.12 22.39 -28.38
CA THR A 401 33.32 22.86 -27.03
C THR A 401 32.35 23.99 -26.73
N LEU A 402 31.11 23.67 -26.34
CA LEU A 402 30.30 24.46 -25.42
C LEU A 402 29.13 23.60 -24.93
N SER A 403 29.16 23.26 -23.65
CA SER A 403 28.21 22.38 -22.97
C SER A 403 26.84 23.03 -22.83
N ASN A 404 26.01 22.97 -23.88
CA ASN A 404 24.57 23.10 -23.71
C ASN A 404 24.02 21.74 -23.26
N PRO A 405 23.18 21.68 -22.20
CA PRO A 405 22.54 20.42 -21.83
C PRO A 405 21.68 19.95 -23.01
N PRO A 406 21.68 18.63 -23.34
CA PRO A 406 20.87 18.12 -24.44
C PRO A 406 19.40 18.49 -24.19
N LEU A 407 18.79 19.26 -25.10
CA LEU A 407 17.36 19.57 -25.02
C LEU A 407 16.58 18.25 -25.01
N ALA A 408 15.73 18.05 -24.01
CA ALA A 408 14.92 16.85 -23.90
C ALA A 408 14.00 16.68 -25.13
N ARG A 409 13.91 15.45 -25.64
CA ARG A 409 13.10 15.07 -26.80
C ARG A 409 11.67 14.77 -26.32
N HIS A 410 10.67 15.17 -27.11
CA HIS A 410 9.24 14.95 -26.79
C HIS A 410 8.75 15.66 -25.49
N ASN A 411 9.31 16.83 -25.15
CA ASN A 411 8.84 17.66 -24.01
C ASN A 411 7.32 17.87 -23.89
N PRO A 412 6.55 18.16 -24.96
CA PRO A 412 5.11 18.32 -24.81
C PRO A 412 4.42 17.02 -24.36
N LEU A 413 4.89 15.86 -24.84
CA LEU A 413 4.35 14.56 -24.42
C LEU A 413 4.71 14.25 -22.97
N LEU A 414 5.93 14.56 -22.54
CA LEU A 414 6.33 14.44 -21.13
C LEU A 414 5.43 15.32 -20.23
N ALA A 415 5.18 16.57 -20.64
CA ALA A 415 4.30 17.48 -19.92
C ALA A 415 2.87 16.94 -19.85
N ILE A 416 2.31 16.42 -20.96
CA ILE A 416 0.98 15.81 -20.98
C ILE A 416 0.90 14.62 -20.01
N ILE A 417 1.89 13.71 -20.04
CA ILE A 417 1.93 12.56 -19.13
C ILE A 417 1.97 13.01 -17.67
N LEU A 418 2.81 14.00 -17.34
CA LEU A 418 2.90 14.52 -15.97
C LEU A 418 1.59 15.18 -15.52
N ILE A 419 1.00 16.05 -16.37
CA ILE A 419 -0.28 16.70 -16.08
C ILE A 419 -1.37 15.66 -15.88
N LEU A 420 -1.45 14.63 -16.73
CA LEU A 420 -2.44 13.58 -16.62
C LEU A 420 -2.32 12.81 -15.29
N ASN A 421 -1.10 12.44 -14.87
CA ASN A 421 -0.91 11.80 -13.57
C ASN A 421 -1.24 12.72 -12.40
N ILE A 422 -0.91 14.01 -12.49
CA ILE A 422 -1.26 15.00 -11.45
C ILE A 422 -2.78 15.14 -11.34
N LEU A 423 -3.50 15.19 -12.47
CA LEU A 423 -4.96 15.25 -12.49
C LEU A 423 -5.59 13.99 -11.92
N ILE A 424 -5.11 12.80 -12.31
CA ILE A 424 -5.59 11.52 -11.78
C ILE A 424 -5.33 11.46 -10.27
N ALA A 425 -4.11 11.76 -9.82
CA ALA A 425 -3.76 11.76 -8.40
C ALA A 425 -4.59 12.79 -7.62
N GLY A 426 -4.76 14.01 -8.14
CA GLY A 426 -5.60 15.03 -7.52
C GLY A 426 -7.05 14.57 -7.38
N TYR A 427 -7.62 13.99 -8.43
CA TYR A 427 -8.99 13.48 -8.42
C TYR A 427 -9.17 12.32 -7.43
N THR A 428 -8.30 11.31 -7.48
CA THR A 428 -8.42 10.11 -6.64
C THR A 428 -8.09 10.38 -5.18
N THR A 429 -7.31 11.41 -4.86
CA THR A 429 -6.94 11.77 -3.48
C THR A 429 -7.83 12.85 -2.84
N GLN A 430 -8.51 13.68 -3.64
CA GLN A 430 -9.31 14.80 -3.13
C GLN A 430 -10.82 14.64 -3.35
N VAL A 431 -11.24 13.98 -4.42
CA VAL A 431 -12.63 14.02 -4.89
C VAL A 431 -13.32 12.67 -4.74
N HIS A 432 -12.76 11.60 -5.31
CA HIS A 432 -13.44 10.31 -5.37
C HIS A 432 -13.62 9.68 -3.97
N GLN A 433 -14.85 9.37 -3.58
CA GLN A 433 -15.24 8.83 -2.27
C GLN A 433 -14.89 9.74 -1.07
N CYS A 434 -14.89 11.07 -1.25
CA CYS A 434 -14.53 11.99 -0.15
C CYS A 434 -15.68 12.23 0.85
N GLY A 435 -16.93 12.07 0.43
CA GLY A 435 -18.13 12.32 1.24
C GLY A 435 -18.22 11.39 2.46
N VAL A 436 -17.92 10.10 2.26
CA VAL A 436 -17.99 9.09 3.33
C VAL A 436 -16.89 9.25 4.40
N LEU A 437 -15.77 9.92 4.13
CA LEU A 437 -14.82 10.30 5.17
C LEU A 437 -15.21 11.61 5.85
N SER A 438 -15.72 12.57 5.07
CA SER A 438 -16.09 13.90 5.55
C SER A 438 -17.27 13.85 6.53
N VAL A 439 -18.22 12.94 6.32
CA VAL A 439 -19.39 12.79 7.21
C VAL A 439 -19.01 12.43 8.64
N LEU A 440 -17.94 11.66 8.86
CA LEU A 440 -17.48 11.31 10.22
C LEU A 440 -16.87 12.49 10.95
N LYS A 441 -16.20 13.39 10.22
CA LYS A 441 -15.74 14.65 10.79
C LYS A 441 -16.93 15.52 11.21
N PHE A 442 -17.97 15.59 10.37
CA PHE A 442 -19.21 16.29 10.69
C PHE A 442 -19.87 15.70 11.95
N LEU A 443 -20.11 14.39 12.00
CA LEU A 443 -20.76 13.71 13.13
C LEU A 443 -19.99 13.89 14.44
N ARG A 444 -18.65 13.79 14.40
CA ARG A 444 -17.81 14.04 15.58
C ARG A 444 -17.92 15.49 16.05
N SER A 445 -17.95 16.45 15.14
CA SER A 445 -18.07 17.87 15.48
C SER A 445 -19.45 18.17 16.08
N GLU A 446 -20.53 17.63 15.50
CA GLU A 446 -21.88 17.78 16.06
C GLU A 446 -21.98 17.13 17.44
N TYR A 447 -21.39 15.93 17.63
CA TYR A 447 -21.35 15.29 18.94
C TYR A 447 -20.59 16.12 19.97
N GLU A 448 -19.44 16.69 19.60
CA GLU A 448 -18.66 17.58 20.47
C GLU A 448 -19.44 18.83 20.88
N ILE A 449 -20.28 19.38 19.99
CA ILE A 449 -21.13 20.55 20.27
C ILE A 449 -22.30 20.19 21.19
N LEU A 450 -22.94 19.03 20.98
CA LEU A 450 -24.17 18.64 21.67
C LEU A 450 -23.93 17.97 23.02
N ALA A 451 -22.84 17.20 23.14
CA ALA A 451 -22.61 16.31 24.27
C ALA A 451 -21.46 16.74 25.17
N LEU A 452 -20.55 17.62 24.73
CA LEU A 452 -19.34 17.97 25.47
C LEU A 452 -19.23 19.48 25.77
N ASP A 453 -18.61 19.82 26.91
CA ASP A 453 -18.23 21.19 27.25
C ASP A 453 -16.91 21.61 26.58
N ALA A 454 -16.50 22.87 26.77
CA ALA A 454 -15.24 23.40 26.25
C ALA A 454 -13.97 22.68 26.77
N ARG A 455 -14.10 21.88 27.83
CA ARG A 455 -13.03 21.05 28.42
C ARG A 455 -13.13 19.58 27.99
N GLY A 456 -14.13 19.21 27.19
CA GLY A 456 -14.41 17.87 26.71
C GLY A 456 -15.06 16.95 27.75
N LEU A 457 -15.71 17.52 28.78
CA LEU A 457 -16.51 16.79 29.76
C LEU A 457 -17.97 16.67 29.29
N PRO A 458 -18.67 15.57 29.61
CA PRO A 458 -20.08 15.43 29.25
C PRO A 458 -20.94 16.55 29.84
N LEU A 459 -21.79 17.15 29.01
CA LEU A 459 -22.78 18.12 29.47
C LEU A 459 -23.81 17.46 30.40
N PRO A 460 -24.45 18.23 31.31
CA PRO A 460 -25.52 17.71 32.16
C PRO A 460 -26.64 17.10 31.31
N LYS A 461 -27.28 16.02 31.79
CA LYS A 461 -28.30 15.21 31.09
C LYS A 461 -29.44 15.98 30.41
N ASN A 462 -29.66 17.24 30.74
CA ASN A 462 -30.74 18.06 30.17
C ASN A 462 -30.54 18.39 28.68
N SER A 463 -29.34 18.21 28.10
CA SER A 463 -29.07 18.49 26.68
C SER A 463 -28.87 17.25 25.81
N PHE A 464 -28.36 16.15 26.36
CA PHE A 464 -28.04 14.93 25.60
C PHE A 464 -28.17 13.70 26.52
N ASP A 465 -28.91 12.68 26.06
CA ASP A 465 -28.93 11.38 26.72
C ASP A 465 -27.76 10.53 26.21
N PRO A 466 -26.76 10.19 27.06
CA PRO A 466 -25.61 9.40 26.63
C PRO A 466 -25.97 7.96 26.23
N THR A 467 -27.21 7.50 26.47
CA THR A 467 -27.69 6.18 26.04
C THR A 467 -28.43 6.21 24.71
N GLU A 468 -28.71 7.40 24.16
CA GLU A 468 -29.34 7.57 22.86
C GLU A 468 -28.42 7.08 21.73
N THR A 469 -29.00 6.45 20.73
CA THR A 469 -28.25 6.14 19.50
C THR A 469 -28.07 7.40 18.68
N PHE A 470 -26.82 7.81 18.51
CA PHE A 470 -26.50 9.07 17.86
C PHE A 470 -26.68 8.98 16.34
N VAL A 471 -26.25 7.88 15.71
CA VAL A 471 -26.27 7.76 14.26
C VAL A 471 -26.49 6.33 13.76
N ALA A 472 -27.29 6.18 12.70
CA ALA A 472 -27.36 4.95 11.90
C ALA A 472 -26.81 5.17 10.49
N PHE A 473 -26.01 4.23 10.00
CA PHE A 473 -25.47 4.24 8.65
C PHE A 473 -26.24 3.26 7.76
N LEU A 474 -27.20 3.79 7.01
CA LEU A 474 -27.98 3.08 5.99
C LEU A 474 -27.28 3.20 4.63
N MET A 475 -26.17 2.50 4.52
CA MET A 475 -25.29 2.50 3.34
C MET A 475 -24.66 1.11 3.20
N PRO A 476 -24.11 0.75 2.02
CA PRO A 476 -23.47 -0.55 1.86
C PRO A 476 -22.34 -0.71 2.87
N CYS A 477 -22.10 -1.95 3.31
CA CYS A 477 -21.08 -2.23 4.31
C CYS A 477 -19.69 -1.66 3.91
N HIS A 478 -18.86 -1.33 4.89
CA HIS A 478 -17.53 -0.73 4.64
C HIS A 478 -17.58 0.56 3.79
N SER A 479 -18.65 1.34 3.88
CA SER A 479 -18.68 2.68 3.24
C SER A 479 -17.94 3.72 4.07
N THR A 480 -18.03 3.63 5.39
CA THR A 480 -17.42 4.58 6.33
C THR A 480 -16.51 3.87 7.34
N PRO A 481 -15.42 4.52 7.80
CA PRO A 481 -14.68 4.06 8.97
C PRO A 481 -15.53 4.12 10.24
N TRP A 482 -15.13 3.38 11.28
CA TRP A 482 -15.88 3.29 12.53
C TRP A 482 -15.20 3.97 13.71
N ARG A 483 -14.88 3.24 14.77
CA ARG A 483 -14.44 3.79 16.05
C ARG A 483 -13.12 4.53 15.95
N SER A 484 -12.25 4.13 15.01
CA SER A 484 -11.02 4.82 14.67
C SER A 484 -11.22 6.28 14.21
N GLN A 485 -12.46 6.67 13.85
CA GLN A 485 -12.85 8.04 13.50
C GLN A 485 -13.95 8.61 14.42
N LEU A 486 -14.85 7.78 14.94
CA LEU A 486 -15.88 8.13 15.93
C LEU A 486 -15.35 7.94 17.37
N ILE A 487 -14.27 8.64 17.68
CA ILE A 487 -13.40 8.41 18.86
C ILE A 487 -14.14 8.47 20.21
N HIS A 488 -15.23 9.23 20.31
CA HIS A 488 -15.97 9.43 21.55
C HIS A 488 -16.75 8.16 21.94
N PRO A 489 -16.48 7.54 23.11
CA PRO A 489 -17.05 6.24 23.48
C PRO A 489 -18.59 6.26 23.64
N ASN A 490 -19.12 7.39 24.10
CA ASN A 490 -20.56 7.62 24.28
C ASN A 490 -21.28 7.98 22.97
N LEU A 491 -20.55 8.08 21.85
CA LEU A 491 -21.16 8.19 20.52
C LEU A 491 -21.54 6.77 20.08
N HIS A 492 -22.80 6.42 20.32
CA HIS A 492 -23.40 5.16 19.94
C HIS A 492 -23.89 5.22 18.49
N ALA A 493 -23.53 4.20 17.71
CA ALA A 493 -23.86 4.11 16.30
C ALA A 493 -24.07 2.66 15.88
N TRP A 494 -24.77 2.43 14.76
CA TRP A 494 -24.85 1.13 14.08
C TRP A 494 -24.85 1.29 12.56
N ALA A 495 -24.48 0.24 11.84
CA ALA A 495 -24.35 0.22 10.38
C ALA A 495 -24.79 -1.12 9.80
N LEU A 496 -25.19 -1.14 8.52
CA LEU A 496 -25.55 -2.36 7.81
C LEU A 496 -24.33 -3.28 7.61
N THR A 497 -24.51 -4.59 7.84
CA THR A 497 -23.45 -5.59 7.70
C THR A 497 -23.53 -6.34 6.36
N CYS A 498 -22.40 -6.91 5.92
CA CYS A 498 -22.34 -7.80 4.75
C CYS A 498 -21.68 -9.14 5.11
N SER A 499 -22.09 -9.69 6.25
CA SER A 499 -21.53 -10.94 6.74
C SER A 499 -21.91 -12.09 5.81
N PRO A 500 -20.96 -12.95 5.41
CA PRO A 500 -21.26 -14.10 4.58
C PRO A 500 -22.09 -15.14 5.36
N PRO A 501 -22.79 -16.05 4.68
CA PRO A 501 -23.60 -17.08 5.32
C PRO A 501 -22.72 -18.20 5.90
N LEU A 502 -22.03 -17.91 7.00
CA LEU A 502 -21.08 -18.82 7.64
C LEU A 502 -21.69 -20.13 8.18
N HIS A 503 -23.01 -20.14 8.38
CA HIS A 503 -23.77 -21.29 8.88
C HIS A 503 -24.25 -22.22 7.75
N LEU A 504 -24.19 -21.77 6.48
CA LEU A 504 -24.66 -22.54 5.33
C LEU A 504 -23.49 -23.27 4.66
N ALA A 505 -23.69 -24.55 4.39
CA ALA A 505 -22.70 -25.37 3.68
C ALA A 505 -22.44 -24.83 2.26
N ALA A 506 -21.21 -25.01 1.78
CA ALA A 506 -20.83 -24.63 0.42
C ALA A 506 -21.67 -25.39 -0.62
N HIS A 507 -21.94 -24.76 -1.77
CA HIS A 507 -22.68 -25.35 -2.90
C HIS A 507 -24.15 -25.75 -2.60
N THR A 508 -24.78 -25.08 -1.64
CA THR A 508 -26.22 -25.24 -1.36
C THR A 508 -27.04 -24.13 -2.03
N ALA A 509 -28.26 -24.45 -2.47
CA ALA A 509 -29.17 -23.47 -3.07
C ALA A 509 -29.52 -22.33 -2.09
N GLU A 510 -29.61 -22.64 -0.79
CA GLU A 510 -29.84 -21.66 0.27
C GLU A 510 -28.70 -20.63 0.37
N ARG A 511 -27.45 -21.07 0.14
CA ARG A 511 -26.29 -20.17 0.16
C ARG A 511 -26.22 -19.27 -1.07
N GLU A 512 -26.70 -19.74 -2.22
CA GLU A 512 -26.81 -18.91 -3.44
C GLU A 512 -27.98 -17.90 -3.33
N ALA A 513 -29.05 -18.28 -2.64
CA ALA A 513 -30.20 -17.40 -2.37
C ALA A 513 -29.97 -16.44 -1.19
N TYR A 514 -28.87 -16.58 -0.44
CA TYR A 514 -28.57 -15.71 0.69
C TYR A 514 -28.46 -14.25 0.27
N ARG A 515 -29.04 -13.37 1.10
CA ARG A 515 -28.94 -11.92 0.99
C ARG A 515 -28.43 -11.39 2.31
N ASP A 516 -27.31 -10.68 2.25
CA ASP A 516 -26.78 -10.01 3.43
C ASP A 516 -27.67 -8.83 3.86
N GLU A 517 -27.36 -8.24 5.01
CA GLU A 517 -28.21 -7.17 5.56
C GLU A 517 -28.24 -5.92 4.68
N ALA A 518 -27.11 -5.55 4.07
CA ALA A 518 -27.08 -4.46 3.11
C ALA A 518 -27.91 -4.79 1.87
N ASP A 519 -27.78 -6.00 1.32
CA ASP A 519 -28.58 -6.44 0.17
C ASP A 519 -30.08 -6.42 0.49
N ARG A 520 -30.51 -6.95 1.65
CA ARG A 520 -31.93 -6.92 2.06
C ARG A 520 -32.48 -5.49 2.18
N PHE A 521 -31.67 -4.55 2.68
CA PHE A 521 -32.06 -3.15 2.74
C PHE A 521 -32.25 -2.52 1.36
N TYR A 522 -31.34 -2.81 0.41
CA TYR A 522 -31.42 -2.25 -0.94
C TYR A 522 -32.43 -2.99 -1.85
N ASP A 523 -32.79 -4.23 -1.54
CA ASP A 523 -33.83 -4.99 -2.23
C ASP A 523 -35.23 -4.46 -1.90
N ASP A 524 -35.51 -4.14 -0.63
CA ASP A 524 -36.77 -3.53 -0.18
C ASP A 524 -36.56 -2.64 1.07
N THR A 525 -36.27 -1.35 0.82
CA THR A 525 -36.03 -0.35 1.86
C THR A 525 -37.20 -0.23 2.85
N GLN A 526 -38.44 -0.24 2.35
CA GLN A 526 -39.65 -0.01 3.15
C GLN A 526 -39.89 -1.16 4.12
N LYS A 527 -39.75 -2.40 3.64
CA LYS A 527 -39.87 -3.59 4.47
C LYS A 527 -38.78 -3.62 5.53
N PHE A 528 -37.54 -3.32 5.16
CA PHE A 528 -36.41 -3.31 6.10
C PHE A 528 -36.62 -2.27 7.21
N LEU A 529 -37.00 -1.03 6.87
CA LEU A 529 -37.27 0.01 7.87
C LEU A 529 -38.41 -0.37 8.84
N ARG A 530 -39.42 -1.11 8.35
CA ARG A 530 -40.56 -1.58 9.15
C ARG A 530 -40.20 -2.73 10.10
N GLU A 531 -39.47 -3.73 9.60
CA GLU A 531 -39.27 -5.01 10.30
C GLU A 531 -37.94 -5.05 11.08
N GLU A 532 -36.90 -4.39 10.57
CA GLU A 532 -35.53 -4.54 11.06
C GLU A 532 -35.02 -3.30 11.83
N VAL A 533 -35.66 -2.13 11.70
CA VAL A 533 -35.29 -0.87 12.39
C VAL A 533 -36.30 -0.52 13.49
N GLY A 534 -35.83 0.04 14.60
CA GLY A 534 -36.60 0.25 15.83
C GLY A 534 -36.57 -0.94 16.78
N THR A 535 -35.72 -1.93 16.50
CA THR A 535 -35.48 -3.08 17.37
C THR A 535 -34.46 -2.75 18.47
N ARG A 536 -34.27 -3.66 19.44
CA ARG A 536 -33.24 -3.50 20.48
C ARG A 536 -31.82 -3.41 19.91
N GLU A 537 -31.57 -4.10 18.79
CA GLU A 537 -30.27 -4.13 18.13
C GLU A 537 -30.07 -2.93 17.19
N ARG A 538 -31.16 -2.43 16.58
CA ARG A 538 -31.15 -1.29 15.66
C ARG A 538 -32.17 -0.23 16.10
N PRO A 539 -31.94 0.44 17.24
CA PRO A 539 -32.80 1.52 17.70
C PRO A 539 -32.80 2.70 16.71
N TRP A 540 -33.89 3.45 16.69
CA TRP A 540 -33.97 4.68 15.89
C TRP A 540 -32.94 5.70 16.37
N PRO A 541 -32.10 6.22 15.46
CA PRO A 541 -31.05 7.17 15.82
C PRO A 541 -31.55 8.63 15.79
N ARG A 542 -30.74 9.54 16.33
CA ARG A 542 -30.88 10.98 16.11
C ARG A 542 -30.62 11.37 14.65
N TYR A 543 -29.57 10.80 14.04
CA TYR A 543 -29.19 11.05 12.66
C TYR A 543 -29.17 9.77 11.83
N VAL A 544 -29.63 9.85 10.59
CA VAL A 544 -29.44 8.79 9.59
C VAL A 544 -28.47 9.28 8.52
N VAL A 545 -27.49 8.44 8.18
CA VAL A 545 -26.53 8.71 7.10
C VAL A 545 -26.71 7.70 6.00
N GLY A 546 -26.76 8.17 4.76
CA GLY A 546 -26.84 7.32 3.59
C GLY A 546 -26.50 8.08 2.31
N PHE A 547 -26.55 7.36 1.19
CA PHE A 547 -26.42 7.97 -0.13
C PHE A 547 -27.75 8.62 -0.54
N ALA A 548 -27.71 9.72 -1.28
CA ALA A 548 -28.90 10.48 -1.69
C ALA A 548 -29.99 9.62 -2.36
N GLY A 549 -29.62 8.48 -2.97
CA GLY A 549 -30.56 7.53 -3.57
C GLY A 549 -31.62 6.98 -2.61
N ILE A 550 -31.35 6.89 -1.29
CA ILE A 550 -32.31 6.34 -0.31
C ILE A 550 -33.28 7.40 0.25
N GLU A 551 -33.10 8.67 -0.10
CA GLU A 551 -33.82 9.80 0.50
C GLU A 551 -35.34 9.68 0.31
N GLY A 552 -35.79 9.29 -0.89
CA GLY A 552 -37.20 9.15 -1.22
C GLY A 552 -37.89 8.07 -0.38
N ASP A 553 -37.25 6.91 -0.22
CA ASP A 553 -37.77 5.81 0.57
C ASP A 553 -37.82 6.17 2.06
N LEU A 554 -36.75 6.78 2.58
CA LEU A 554 -36.65 7.19 3.98
C LEU A 554 -37.75 8.21 4.34
N ARG A 555 -37.96 9.23 3.50
CA ARG A 555 -39.03 10.23 3.69
C ARG A 555 -40.40 9.58 3.67
N THR A 556 -40.66 8.74 2.66
CA THR A 556 -41.96 8.07 2.48
C THR A 556 -42.30 7.18 3.68
N TRP A 557 -41.34 6.40 4.17
CA TRP A 557 -41.55 5.53 5.32
C TRP A 557 -41.74 6.34 6.61
N TYR A 558 -40.80 7.24 6.91
CA TYR A 558 -40.75 7.90 8.21
C TYR A 558 -41.91 8.89 8.40
N GLU A 559 -42.25 9.68 7.39
CA GLU A 559 -43.33 10.67 7.47
C GLU A 559 -44.73 10.02 7.47
N SER A 560 -44.86 8.79 6.95
CA SER A 560 -46.12 8.06 6.99
C SER A 560 -46.37 7.37 8.33
N GLU A 561 -45.35 6.78 8.94
CA GLU A 561 -45.45 6.06 10.22
C GLU A 561 -45.36 7.03 11.42
N MET A 562 -44.44 8.01 11.39
CA MET A 562 -44.23 8.98 12.49
C MET A 562 -45.02 10.28 12.25
N LYS A 563 -46.33 10.22 12.51
CA LYS A 563 -47.23 11.38 12.34
C LYS A 563 -46.73 12.59 13.11
N GLY A 564 -46.57 13.70 12.40
CA GLY A 564 -46.12 14.97 12.96
C GLY A 564 -44.61 15.20 12.88
N PHE A 565 -43.80 14.21 12.49
CA PHE A 565 -42.38 14.41 12.24
C PHE A 565 -42.07 14.48 10.75
N LYS A 566 -41.05 15.27 10.39
CA LYS A 566 -40.53 15.42 9.03
C LYS A 566 -39.07 15.05 8.97
N VAL A 567 -38.64 14.51 7.83
CA VAL A 567 -37.23 14.23 7.57
C VAL A 567 -36.60 15.50 6.99
N LYS A 568 -35.61 16.05 7.70
CA LYS A 568 -34.89 17.26 7.31
C LYS A 568 -33.44 16.94 6.99
N GLU A 569 -32.93 17.49 5.90
CA GLU A 569 -31.52 17.42 5.57
C GLU A 569 -30.73 18.34 6.51
N ARG A 570 -29.74 17.77 7.21
CA ARG A 570 -28.85 18.49 8.11
C ARG A 570 -27.50 18.78 7.45
N TRP A 571 -27.01 17.87 6.62
CA TRP A 571 -25.72 17.99 5.95
C TRP A 571 -25.70 17.18 4.65
N ARG A 572 -24.99 17.68 3.64
CA ARG A 572 -24.78 17.00 2.35
C ARG A 572 -23.40 17.30 1.80
N MET A 573 -22.76 16.28 1.23
CA MET A 573 -21.50 16.45 0.51
C MET A 573 -21.38 15.46 -0.65
N GLY A 574 -20.84 15.94 -1.77
CA GLY A 574 -20.53 15.11 -2.92
C GLY A 574 -19.57 13.98 -2.57
N ASN A 575 -19.87 12.77 -3.04
CA ASN A 575 -19.04 11.59 -2.78
C ASN A 575 -18.13 11.25 -3.97
N SER A 576 -18.72 10.96 -5.12
CA SER A 576 -18.03 10.60 -6.36
C SER A 576 -18.92 10.94 -7.56
N GLN A 577 -18.30 11.29 -8.69
CA GLN A 577 -19.01 11.47 -9.96
C GLN A 577 -19.44 10.13 -10.58
N TRP A 578 -18.76 9.04 -10.22
CA TRP A 578 -19.05 7.68 -10.68
C TRP A 578 -18.64 6.67 -9.63
N HIS A 579 -19.31 5.51 -9.62
CA HIS A 579 -18.98 4.35 -8.80
C HIS A 579 -19.41 3.09 -9.56
N ASP A 580 -18.69 1.99 -9.40
CA ASP A 580 -19.06 0.67 -9.94
C ASP A 580 -20.28 0.05 -9.23
N ASP A 581 -20.41 0.23 -7.91
CA ASP A 581 -21.62 -0.12 -7.15
C ASP A 581 -22.67 0.99 -7.22
N TRP A 582 -23.80 0.72 -7.87
CA TRP A 582 -24.92 1.64 -8.03
C TRP A 582 -25.48 2.14 -6.69
N ARG A 583 -25.35 1.35 -5.62
CA ARG A 583 -25.82 1.70 -4.27
C ARG A 583 -24.99 2.80 -3.60
N ARG A 584 -23.79 3.05 -4.12
CA ARG A 584 -22.83 4.08 -3.63
C ARG A 584 -22.79 5.33 -4.50
N VAL A 585 -23.74 5.46 -5.43
CA VAL A 585 -23.86 6.60 -6.33
C VAL A 585 -24.64 7.73 -5.65
N GLY A 586 -24.18 8.96 -5.85
CA GLY A 586 -24.79 10.17 -5.32
C GLY A 586 -24.04 10.74 -4.12
N ASP A 587 -24.57 11.84 -3.60
CA ASP A 587 -24.01 12.54 -2.44
C ASP A 587 -24.22 11.73 -1.16
N VAL A 588 -23.33 11.91 -0.17
CA VAL A 588 -23.59 11.45 1.19
C VAL A 588 -24.40 12.52 1.90
N VAL A 589 -25.49 12.12 2.53
CA VAL A 589 -26.44 13.01 3.19
C VAL A 589 -26.63 12.55 4.64
N VAL A 590 -26.79 13.52 5.54
CA VAL A 590 -27.22 13.30 6.93
C VAL A 590 -28.61 13.88 7.10
N TRP A 591 -29.55 13.04 7.53
CA TRP A 591 -30.92 13.42 7.84
C TRP A 591 -31.14 13.46 9.35
N GLU A 592 -31.94 14.44 9.78
CA GLU A 592 -32.47 14.58 11.13
C GLU A 592 -34.01 14.50 11.11
N PHE A 593 -34.59 14.04 12.21
CA PHE A 593 -36.03 13.92 12.37
C PHE A 593 -36.54 15.06 13.26
N VAL A 594 -37.33 15.96 12.68
CA VAL A 594 -37.82 17.17 13.37
C VAL A 594 -39.33 17.16 13.48
N ASP A 595 -39.86 17.71 14.57
CA ASP A 595 -41.30 17.93 14.69
C ASP A 595 -41.74 18.94 13.61
N GLY A 596 -42.68 18.51 12.77
CA GLY A 596 -43.23 19.27 11.66
C GLY A 596 -43.99 20.52 12.09
N SER A 597 -44.34 20.65 13.37
CA SER A 597 -44.90 21.88 13.95
C SER A 597 -43.85 22.98 14.19
N LEU A 598 -42.58 22.61 14.37
CA LEU A 598 -41.45 23.53 14.59
C LEU A 598 -40.83 24.06 13.28
N GLY A 599 -41.28 23.57 12.11
CA GLY A 599 -40.71 23.89 10.80
C GLY A 599 -41.46 24.97 10.00
N ALA A 600 -42.41 25.69 10.60
CA ALA A 600 -43.16 26.77 9.95
C ALA A 600 -42.56 28.17 10.17
N GLU A 601 -41.50 28.29 10.96
CA GLU A 601 -40.73 29.53 11.13
C GLU A 601 -39.28 29.29 10.71
N VAL A 602 -38.95 29.67 9.47
CA VAL A 602 -37.75 30.40 9.00
C VAL A 602 -37.81 30.47 7.48
#